data_AF-A0A7X2TGR2-F1
#
_entry.id   AF-A0A7X2TGR2-F1
#
_cell.length_a   1.000
_cell.length_b   1.000
_cell.length_c   1.000
_cell.angle_alpha   90.00
_cell.angle_beta   90.00
_cell.angle_gamma   90.00
#
_symmetry.space_group_name_H-M   'P 1'
#
loop_
_entity.id
_entity.type
_entity.pdbx_description
1 polymer ?
#
loop_
_entity_poly.entity_id
_entity_poly.type
_entity_poly.pdbx_seq_one_letter_code
_entity_poly.pdbx_strand_id
1 'polypeptide(L)'
;MNELENSWTITWNENAGDTYLYGSEIRFIAQDDVEFRNALMPAGTVIKVWYSMVNYQAGRIEPSLPIIDGEGSYHVSLKIDTDVPQGIFLRFVFHGKNGEEAGSRVMDEPEMDLKCPLKAYSYEAQLICAGAHAFHFHSFTITETGRQ
;
A
#
# COMPACT_ATOMS: atom_id res chain seq x y z
N MET A 1 -20.83 -18.77 -14.21
CA MET A 1 -21.42 -17.43 -14.04
C MET A 1 -20.38 -16.68 -13.26
N ASN A 2 -19.46 -15.98 -13.95
CA ASN A 2 -18.36 -15.28 -13.29
C ASN A 2 -18.94 -13.97 -12.78
N GLU A 3 -19.11 -13.87 -11.47
CA GLU A 3 -19.27 -12.55 -10.84
C GLU A 3 -18.03 -11.73 -11.22
N LEU A 4 -18.24 -10.49 -11.67
CA LEU A 4 -17.15 -9.58 -11.98
C LEU A 4 -16.48 -9.21 -10.65
N GLU A 5 -15.48 -9.98 -10.25
CA GLU A 5 -14.59 -9.62 -9.16
C GLU A 5 -13.87 -8.34 -9.56
N ASN A 6 -14.15 -7.24 -8.87
CA ASN A 6 -13.38 -6.03 -9.06
C ASN A 6 -11.98 -6.28 -8.51
N SER A 7 -10.97 -6.17 -9.36
CA SER A 7 -9.57 -6.32 -8.98
C SER A 7 -8.79 -5.08 -9.41
N TRP A 8 -8.01 -4.54 -8.49
CA TRP A 8 -7.19 -3.36 -8.69
C TRP A 8 -5.73 -3.72 -8.43
N THR A 9 -4.86 -3.41 -9.39
CA THR A 9 -3.41 -3.56 -9.23
C THR A 9 -2.81 -2.19 -8.95
N ILE A 10 -2.12 -2.08 -7.83
CA ILE A 10 -1.47 -0.86 -7.38
C ILE A 10 0.03 -1.01 -7.63
N THR A 11 0.59 -0.08 -8.40
CA THR A 11 2.03 0.01 -8.67
C THR A 11 2.65 1.25 -8.04
N TRP A 12 3.98 1.32 -8.04
CA TRP A 12 4.72 2.48 -7.56
C TRP A 12 5.10 3.37 -8.75
N ASN A 13 4.40 4.49 -8.90
CA ASN A 13 4.67 5.44 -9.98
C ASN A 13 5.80 6.42 -9.64
N GLU A 14 6.39 7.05 -10.67
CA GLU A 14 7.51 8.00 -10.54
C GLU A 14 7.17 9.29 -9.78
N ASN A 15 5.93 9.46 -9.32
CA ASN A 15 5.58 10.62 -8.51
C ASN A 15 6.16 10.42 -7.10
N ALA A 16 7.28 11.09 -6.83
CA ALA A 16 8.04 11.02 -5.58
C ALA A 16 7.28 11.52 -4.34
N GLY A 17 6.02 11.96 -4.48
CA GLY A 17 5.15 12.21 -3.33
C GLY A 17 5.12 11.00 -2.39
N ASP A 18 5.28 11.29 -1.09
CA ASP A 18 5.12 10.32 0.00
C ASP A 18 6.06 9.10 -0.07
N THR A 19 7.29 9.34 -0.57
CA THR A 19 8.39 8.37 -0.60
C THR A 19 9.52 8.77 0.36
N TYR A 20 10.10 7.82 1.08
CA TYR A 20 11.28 8.05 1.92
C TYR A 20 12.57 8.13 1.07
N LEU A 21 13.02 9.37 0.82
CA LEU A 21 14.17 9.65 -0.05
C LEU A 21 15.51 9.77 0.69
N TYR A 22 15.51 9.87 2.02
CA TYR A 22 16.74 10.18 2.76
C TYR A 22 17.73 9.01 2.74
N GLY A 23 18.82 9.17 1.98
CA GLY A 23 19.82 8.13 1.79
C GLY A 23 19.35 6.95 0.94
N SER A 24 18.21 7.09 0.24
CA SER A 24 17.62 6.05 -0.58
C SER A 24 18.02 6.23 -2.05
N GLU A 25 18.35 5.13 -2.70
CA GLU A 25 18.44 5.04 -4.16
C GLU A 25 17.17 4.36 -4.67
N ILE A 26 16.51 4.99 -5.64
CA ILE A 26 15.27 4.48 -6.24
C ILE A 26 15.41 4.47 -7.75
N ARG A 27 15.12 3.33 -8.37
CA ARG A 27 15.19 3.15 -9.82
C ARG A 27 13.89 2.53 -10.32
N PHE A 28 13.20 3.27 -11.18
CA PHE A 28 12.01 2.80 -11.87
C PHE A 28 12.46 2.04 -13.12
N ILE A 29 12.51 0.71 -13.03
CA ILE A 29 12.98 -0.16 -14.11
C ILE A 29 11.84 -0.38 -15.11
N ALA A 30 10.63 -0.64 -14.59
CA ALA A 30 9.39 -0.79 -15.34
C ALA A 30 8.20 -0.31 -14.49
N GLN A 31 6.99 -0.30 -15.05
CA GLN A 31 5.78 0.08 -14.32
C GLN A 31 5.50 -0.81 -13.10
N ASP A 32 5.90 -2.08 -13.19
CA ASP A 32 5.76 -3.14 -12.21
C ASP A 32 7.12 -3.60 -11.66
N ASP A 33 8.14 -2.74 -11.73
CA ASP A 33 9.46 -3.04 -11.16
C ASP A 33 10.14 -1.75 -10.70
N VAL A 34 10.11 -1.53 -9.38
CA VAL A 34 10.81 -0.44 -8.72
C VAL A 34 11.85 -1.02 -7.77
N GLU A 35 13.12 -0.77 -8.08
CA GLU A 35 14.25 -1.10 -7.23
C GLU A 35 14.44 0.01 -6.19
N PHE A 36 14.45 -0.36 -4.91
CA PHE A 36 14.76 0.53 -3.79
C PHE A 36 15.95 -0.02 -3.01
N ARG A 37 16.89 0.86 -2.63
CA ARG A 37 18.05 0.52 -1.81
C ARG A 37 18.30 1.59 -0.75
N ASN A 38 18.44 1.18 0.50
CA ASN A 38 18.90 2.02 1.60
C ASN A 38 19.44 1.16 2.75
N ALA A 39 20.77 1.11 2.89
CA ALA A 39 21.44 0.28 3.89
C ALA A 39 21.34 0.82 5.34
N LEU A 40 20.91 2.07 5.51
CA LEU A 40 20.84 2.75 6.81
C LEU A 40 19.39 3.06 7.22
N MET A 41 18.41 2.51 6.49
CA MET A 41 16.99 2.74 6.75
C MET A 41 16.57 2.07 8.07
N PRO A 42 16.07 2.85 9.05
CA PRO A 42 15.60 2.27 10.30
C PRO A 42 14.38 1.35 10.08
N ALA A 43 14.29 0.29 10.87
CA ALA A 43 13.06 -0.51 10.94
C ALA A 43 11.90 0.35 11.47
N GLY A 44 10.70 0.13 10.93
CA GLY A 44 9.50 0.92 11.21
C GLY A 44 9.35 2.18 10.34
N THR A 45 10.33 2.52 9.51
CA THR A 45 10.22 3.65 8.57
C THR A 45 9.18 3.35 7.49
N VAL A 46 8.26 4.29 7.29
CA VAL A 46 7.33 4.27 6.14
C VAL A 46 8.10 4.70 4.90
N ILE A 47 8.18 3.81 3.93
CA ILE A 47 8.95 3.95 2.69
C ILE A 47 8.11 4.60 1.61
N LYS A 48 6.87 4.16 1.43
CA LYS A 48 5.94 4.68 0.43
C LYS A 48 4.53 4.68 1.00
N VAL A 49 3.76 5.71 0.68
CA VAL A 49 2.32 5.77 0.96
C VAL A 49 1.52 5.91 -0.34
N TRP A 50 0.42 5.16 -0.41
CA TRP A 50 -0.64 5.29 -1.41
C TRP A 50 -1.94 5.67 -0.71
N TYR A 51 -2.79 6.45 -1.38
CA TYR A 51 -4.00 7.03 -0.79
C TYR A 51 -5.23 6.71 -1.62
N SER A 52 -6.35 6.41 -0.96
CA SER A 52 -7.67 6.23 -1.60
C SER A 52 -8.41 7.53 -1.87
N MET A 53 -8.11 8.56 -1.07
CA MET A 53 -8.62 9.91 -1.25
C MET A 53 -7.52 10.89 -0.93
N VAL A 54 -7.42 11.93 -1.75
CA VAL A 54 -6.43 12.99 -1.63
C VAL A 54 -7.15 14.33 -1.78
N ASN A 55 -6.82 15.30 -0.93
CA ASN A 55 -7.31 16.65 -1.13
C ASN A 55 -6.49 17.31 -2.24
N TYR A 56 -7.08 17.41 -3.43
CA TYR A 56 -6.42 17.91 -4.64
C TYR A 56 -5.81 19.31 -4.47
N GLN A 57 -6.38 20.14 -3.59
CA GLN A 57 -5.89 21.51 -3.35
C GLN A 57 -4.60 21.56 -2.52
N ALA A 58 -4.28 20.50 -1.77
CA ALA A 58 -3.13 20.46 -0.86
C ALA A 58 -1.96 19.60 -1.40
N GLY A 59 -2.24 18.53 -2.15
CA GLY A 59 -1.24 17.49 -2.42
C GLY A 59 -0.67 17.41 -3.84
N ARG A 60 -1.35 17.87 -4.90
CA ARG A 60 -1.01 17.52 -6.31
C ARG A 60 -0.71 16.01 -6.54
N ILE A 61 -1.21 15.16 -5.66
CA ILE A 61 -1.10 13.70 -5.74
C ILE A 61 -2.47 13.23 -6.19
N GLU A 62 -2.51 12.35 -7.19
CA GLU A 62 -3.74 11.67 -7.60
C GLU A 62 -3.97 10.45 -6.71
N PRO A 63 -5.24 10.14 -6.36
CA PRO A 63 -5.52 8.96 -5.56
C PRO A 63 -5.12 7.72 -6.36
N SER A 64 -4.34 6.84 -5.74
CA SER A 64 -3.77 5.65 -6.36
C SER A 64 -4.42 4.35 -5.88
N LEU A 65 -5.28 4.45 -4.85
CA LEU A 65 -6.03 3.32 -4.33
C LEU A 65 -7.51 3.41 -4.75
N PRO A 66 -8.17 2.28 -5.01
CA PRO A 66 -9.60 2.25 -5.27
C PRO A 66 -10.39 2.65 -4.03
N ILE A 67 -11.60 3.18 -4.23
CA ILE A 67 -12.57 3.30 -3.14
C ILE A 67 -13.09 1.89 -2.84
N ILE A 68 -13.01 1.49 -1.58
CA ILE A 68 -13.51 0.21 -1.08
C ILE A 68 -14.61 0.46 -0.05
N ASP A 69 -15.59 -0.43 -0.01
CA ASP A 69 -16.77 -0.35 0.83
C ASP A 69 -16.51 -0.96 2.22
N GLY A 70 -17.06 -0.36 3.28
CA GLY A 70 -16.99 -0.89 4.64
C GLY A 70 -17.76 -2.20 4.83
N GLU A 71 -18.73 -2.49 3.96
CA GLU A 71 -19.50 -3.74 3.94
C GLU A 71 -18.88 -4.80 3.00
N GLY A 72 -17.85 -4.42 2.24
CA GLY A 72 -17.12 -5.31 1.33
C GLY A 72 -16.10 -6.19 2.04
N SER A 73 -15.85 -7.37 1.48
CA SER A 73 -14.71 -8.23 1.83
C SER A 73 -13.69 -8.20 0.71
N TYR A 74 -12.43 -8.01 1.07
CA TYR A 74 -11.34 -7.87 0.11
C TYR A 74 -10.24 -8.88 0.40
N HIS A 75 -9.55 -9.29 -0.65
CA HIS A 75 -8.33 -10.09 -0.57
C HIS A 75 -7.17 -9.28 -1.15
N VAL A 76 -6.05 -9.23 -0.44
CA VAL A 76 -4.87 -8.48 -0.81
C VAL A 76 -3.71 -9.42 -1.03
N SER A 77 -2.98 -9.24 -2.14
CA SER A 77 -1.74 -9.97 -2.43
C SER A 77 -0.62 -9.00 -2.74
N LEU A 78 0.53 -9.15 -2.10
CA LEU A 78 1.74 -8.35 -2.26
C LEU A 78 2.80 -9.12 -3.06
N LYS A 79 3.30 -8.51 -4.14
CA LYS A 79 4.42 -9.02 -4.93
C LYS A 79 5.64 -8.14 -4.72
N ILE A 80 6.62 -8.68 -4.01
CA ILE A 80 7.85 -8.00 -3.66
C ILE A 80 8.99 -9.02 -3.50
N ASP A 81 10.16 -8.68 -4.04
CA ASP A 81 11.39 -9.44 -3.81
C ASP A 81 12.28 -8.65 -2.86
N THR A 82 12.69 -9.25 -1.74
CA THR A 82 13.46 -8.59 -0.69
C THR A 82 14.79 -9.29 -0.44
N ASP A 83 15.83 -8.53 -0.09
CA ASP A 83 17.13 -9.07 0.30
C ASP A 83 17.07 -9.84 1.63
N VAL A 84 16.17 -9.43 2.52
CA VAL A 84 15.88 -10.07 3.80
C VAL A 84 14.45 -10.62 3.78
N PRO A 85 14.21 -11.92 4.05
CA PRO A 85 12.87 -12.48 4.13
C PRO A 85 11.98 -11.69 5.10
N GLN A 86 10.77 -11.33 4.66
CA GLN A 86 9.83 -10.48 5.44
C GLN A 86 10.42 -9.13 5.89
N GLY A 87 11.46 -8.63 5.21
CA GLY A 87 12.11 -7.36 5.54
C GLY A 87 11.31 -6.10 5.16
N ILE A 88 10.11 -6.28 4.59
CA ILE A 88 9.16 -5.23 4.23
C ILE A 88 7.74 -5.67 4.61
N PHE A 89 6.94 -4.75 5.15
CA PHE A 89 5.51 -4.97 5.41
C PHE A 89 4.63 -4.02 4.59
N LEU A 90 3.42 -4.48 4.25
CA LEU A 90 2.35 -3.62 3.79
C LEU A 90 1.35 -3.40 4.92
N ARG A 91 1.07 -2.14 5.25
CA ARG A 91 0.09 -1.75 6.28
C ARG A 91 -1.01 -0.90 5.67
N PHE A 92 -2.26 -1.26 5.94
CA PHE A 92 -3.43 -0.43 5.67
C PHE A 92 -3.79 0.36 6.93
N VAL A 93 -4.01 1.67 6.78
CA VAL A 93 -4.52 2.55 7.84
C VAL A 93 -5.83 3.16 7.37
N PHE A 94 -6.87 3.00 8.17
CA PHE A 94 -8.22 3.46 7.87
C PHE A 94 -8.52 4.74 8.63
N HIS A 95 -9.14 5.70 7.97
CA HIS A 95 -9.49 7.00 8.54
C HIS A 95 -11.00 7.24 8.50
N GLY A 96 -11.54 7.81 9.56
CA GLY A 96 -12.91 8.30 9.63
C GLY A 96 -13.11 9.59 8.85
N LYS A 97 -14.36 10.09 8.83
CA LYS A 97 -14.73 11.30 8.07
C LYS A 97 -14.00 12.58 8.51
N ASN A 98 -13.51 12.63 9.75
CA ASN A 98 -12.78 13.79 10.26
C ASN A 98 -11.26 13.58 10.23
N GLY A 99 -10.77 12.51 9.58
CA GLY A 99 -9.36 12.17 9.45
C GLY A 99 -8.78 11.37 10.64
N GLU A 100 -9.59 11.05 11.65
CA GLU A 100 -9.18 10.23 12.78
C GLU A 100 -8.86 8.79 12.34
N GLU A 101 -7.83 8.16 12.89
CA GLU A 101 -7.56 6.75 12.63
C GLU A 101 -8.70 5.88 13.20
N ALA A 102 -9.38 5.15 12.32
CA ALA A 102 -10.42 4.18 12.65
C ALA A 102 -9.86 2.78 12.89
N GLY A 103 -8.60 2.54 12.52
CA GLY A 103 -7.83 1.32 12.78
C GLY A 103 -6.80 1.05 11.69
N SER A 104 -6.02 -0.01 11.88
CA SER A 104 -5.00 -0.43 10.90
C SER A 104 -4.89 -1.95 10.81
N ARG A 105 -4.36 -2.45 9.68
CA ARG A 105 -4.08 -3.86 9.40
C ARG A 105 -2.71 -3.99 8.76
N VAL A 106 -1.88 -4.88 9.29
CA VAL A 106 -0.54 -5.17 8.75
C VAL A 106 -0.60 -6.54 8.11
N MET A 107 -0.06 -6.66 6.90
CA MET A 107 0.16 -7.95 6.24
C MET A 107 1.43 -8.58 6.80
N ASP A 108 1.27 -9.74 7.44
CA ASP A 108 2.34 -10.61 7.94
C ASP A 108 2.67 -11.74 6.95
N GLU A 109 1.76 -12.04 6.03
CA GLU A 109 1.93 -12.96 4.91
C GLU A 109 1.84 -12.24 3.55
N PRO A 110 2.29 -12.88 2.44
CA PRO A 110 2.17 -12.30 1.10
C PRO A 110 0.72 -12.04 0.68
N GLU A 111 -0.23 -12.72 1.31
CA GLU A 111 -1.66 -12.61 1.05
C GLU A 111 -2.41 -12.41 2.37
N MET A 112 -3.48 -11.62 2.34
CA MET A 112 -4.29 -11.34 3.53
C MET A 112 -5.72 -10.96 3.14
N ASP A 113 -6.69 -11.46 3.90
CA ASP A 113 -8.05 -10.94 3.84
C ASP A 113 -8.16 -9.60 4.57
N LEU A 114 -8.63 -8.58 3.86
CA LEU A 114 -8.79 -7.22 4.34
C LEU A 114 -10.28 -6.94 4.59
N LYS A 115 -10.59 -6.55 5.83
CA LYS A 115 -11.90 -6.02 6.23
C LYS A 115 -11.78 -4.57 6.64
N CYS A 116 -12.60 -3.74 6.02
CA CYS A 116 -12.65 -2.31 6.27
C CYS A 116 -13.57 -2.03 7.46
N PRO A 117 -13.20 -1.15 8.39
CA PRO A 117 -14.13 -0.67 9.39
C PRO A 117 -15.34 0.01 8.73
N LEU A 118 -16.57 -0.27 9.17
CA LEU A 118 -17.80 0.37 8.65
C LEU A 118 -17.78 1.91 8.69
N LYS A 119 -16.96 2.49 9.58
CA LYS A 119 -16.80 3.94 9.75
C LYS A 119 -15.67 4.53 8.92
N ALA A 120 -14.91 3.70 8.18
CA ALA A 120 -13.83 4.16 7.34
C ALA A 120 -14.40 4.99 6.18
N TYR A 121 -13.83 6.17 5.99
CA TYR A 121 -14.16 7.09 4.90
C TYR A 121 -13.06 7.11 3.84
N SER A 122 -11.80 7.02 4.27
CA SER A 122 -10.64 6.86 3.41
C SER A 122 -9.65 5.90 4.05
N TYR A 123 -8.65 5.48 3.27
CA TYR A 123 -7.55 4.67 3.77
C TYR A 123 -6.28 4.97 3.00
N GLU A 124 -5.16 4.59 3.62
CA GLU A 124 -3.84 4.61 3.02
C GLU A 124 -3.21 3.23 3.13
N ALA A 125 -2.35 2.90 2.16
CA ALA A 125 -1.50 1.73 2.17
C ALA A 125 -0.05 2.20 2.32
N GLN A 126 0.70 1.57 3.21
CA GLN A 126 2.03 1.99 3.61
C GLN A 126 2.99 0.82 3.45
N LEU A 127 4.03 1.02 2.65
CA LEU A 127 5.18 0.12 2.61
C LEU A 127 6.11 0.47 3.77
N ILE A 128 6.45 -0.48 4.63
CA ILE A 128 7.20 -0.23 5.86
C ILE A 128 8.45 -1.10 5.89
N CYS A 129 9.58 -0.47 6.24
CA CYS A 129 10.82 -1.19 6.50
C CYS A 129 10.69 -2.10 7.72
N ALA A 130 10.98 -3.39 7.57
CA ALA A 130 11.09 -4.36 8.65
C ALA A 130 12.52 -4.96 8.76
N GLY A 131 13.50 -4.32 8.10
CA GLY A 131 14.91 -4.73 8.13
C GLY A 131 15.53 -5.04 6.76
N ALA A 132 14.78 -4.91 5.67
CA ALA A 132 15.35 -4.98 4.31
C ALA A 132 16.21 -3.76 4.00
N HIS A 133 17.29 -3.99 3.25
CA HIS A 133 18.19 -2.92 2.78
C HIS A 133 18.02 -2.70 1.28
N ALA A 134 17.49 -3.70 0.57
CA ALA A 134 17.20 -3.63 -0.86
C ALA A 134 15.98 -4.48 -1.20
N PHE A 135 15.12 -3.98 -2.08
CA PHE A 135 13.98 -4.75 -2.58
C PHE A 135 13.55 -4.29 -3.97
N HIS A 136 12.86 -5.17 -4.68
CA HIS A 136 12.10 -4.88 -5.89
C HIS A 136 10.62 -4.92 -5.56
N PHE A 137 9.95 -3.78 -5.64
CA PHE A 137 8.51 -3.71 -5.50
C PHE A 137 7.88 -3.87 -6.89
N HIS A 138 6.98 -4.84 -7.01
CA HIS A 138 6.25 -5.06 -8.26
C HIS A 138 4.87 -4.44 -8.21
N SER A 139 4.04 -4.91 -7.28
CA SER A 139 2.69 -4.42 -7.08
C SER A 139 2.09 -5.02 -5.81
N PHE A 140 0.96 -4.47 -5.38
CA PHE A 140 -0.02 -5.26 -4.64
C PHE A 140 -1.36 -5.18 -5.33
N THR A 141 -2.18 -6.20 -5.12
CA THR A 141 -3.53 -6.29 -5.67
C THR A 141 -4.55 -6.23 -4.55
N ILE A 142 -5.68 -5.59 -4.81
CA ILE A 142 -6.87 -5.64 -3.95
C ILE A 142 -7.98 -6.22 -4.81
N THR A 143 -8.59 -7.32 -4.36
CA THR A 143 -9.67 -8.00 -5.08
C THR A 143 -10.90 -8.09 -4.18
N GLU A 144 -12.05 -7.62 -4.67
CA GLU A 144 -13.33 -7.78 -3.98
C GLU A 144 -13.75 -9.26 -4.06
N THR A 145 -13.96 -9.88 -2.90
CA THR A 145 -14.31 -11.32 -2.78
C THR A 145 -15.77 -11.54 -2.38
N GLY A 146 -16.49 -10.47 -2.05
CA GLY A 146 -17.92 -10.52 -1.73
C GLY A 146 -18.36 -9.33 -0.88
N ARG A 147 -19.65 -9.32 -0.53
CA ARG A 147 -20.25 -8.38 0.43
C ARG A 147 -20.74 -9.13 1.65
N GLN A 148 -20.55 -8.55 2.83
CA GLN A 148 -21.05 -9.10 4.10
C GLN A 148 -22.56 -8.92 4.25
#